data_AF-A0A3D5WEP3-F1
#
_entry.id   AF-A0A3D5WEP3-F1
#
_cell.length_a   1.000
_cell.length_b   1.000
_cell.length_c   1.000
_cell.angle_alpha   90.00
_cell.angle_beta   90.00
_cell.angle_gamma   90.00
#
_symmetry.space_group_name_H-M   'P 1'
#
loop_
_entity.id
_entity.type
_entity.pdbx_description
1 polymer ?
#
loop_
_entity_poly.entity_id
_entity_poly.type
_entity_poly.pdbx_seq_one_letter_code
_entity_poly.pdbx_strand_id
1 'polypeptide(L)'
;MVQTGVFDRVFVSYDPNDVAKLDPEALAKMYWDNPSKPRERLAPLYKRSKLSSMVGCAKCLLEIAAQYGSFMQFIERQKFPNRIDSRENQRRFWEAFDYTSGYLANIGFPFFRNFTSLCHLLQDLGFDCAKPDSIVMGVAERLGIVGATTKKASSGLSENGKKQYR
;
A
#
# COMPACT_ATOMS: atom_id res chain seq x y z
N MET A 1 -1.31 -14.57 -5.79
CA MET A 1 -0.55 -14.89 -4.56
C MET A 1 0.74 -15.60 -4.96
N VAL A 2 1.89 -14.98 -4.71
CA VAL A 2 3.19 -15.71 -4.75
C VAL A 2 3.16 -16.73 -3.61
N GLN A 3 3.68 -17.94 -3.77
CA GLN A 3 3.74 -18.92 -2.67
C GLN A 3 4.57 -18.31 -1.50
N THR A 4 3.87 -17.81 -0.49
CA THR A 4 4.39 -16.87 0.52
C THR A 4 5.06 -17.53 1.72
N GLY A 5 5.00 -18.85 1.87
CA GLY A 5 5.35 -19.50 3.13
C GLY A 5 6.76 -19.21 3.68
N VAL A 6 7.74 -18.90 2.82
CA VAL A 6 9.07 -18.45 3.30
C VAL A 6 9.03 -17.01 3.84
N PHE A 7 8.29 -16.12 3.18
CA PHE A 7 8.13 -14.74 3.63
C PHE A 7 7.28 -14.64 4.88
N ASP A 8 6.20 -15.40 4.97
CA ASP A 8 5.36 -15.47 6.15
C ASP A 8 6.19 -15.92 7.37
N ARG A 9 7.09 -16.92 7.20
CA ARG A 9 7.98 -17.31 8.30
C ARG A 9 9.02 -16.24 8.64
N VAL A 10 9.68 -15.68 7.62
CA VAL A 10 10.77 -14.71 7.80
C VAL A 10 10.30 -13.41 8.43
N PHE A 11 9.10 -12.96 8.05
CA PHE A 11 8.47 -11.75 8.57
C PHE A 11 7.38 -12.05 9.60
N VAL A 12 7.40 -13.23 10.22
CA VAL A 12 6.53 -13.58 11.36
C VAL A 12 5.05 -13.25 11.09
N SER A 13 4.52 -13.75 9.98
CA SER A 13 3.17 -13.50 9.45
C SER A 13 2.82 -12.02 9.30
N TYR A 14 3.84 -11.17 9.15
CA TYR A 14 3.77 -9.72 9.05
C TYR A 14 3.18 -9.02 10.28
N ASP A 15 3.26 -9.64 11.47
CA ASP A 15 2.91 -8.96 12.72
C ASP A 15 3.84 -7.77 12.98
N PRO A 16 3.35 -6.52 13.08
CA PRO A 16 4.21 -5.36 13.24
C PRO A 16 5.06 -5.39 14.52
N ASN A 17 4.55 -5.95 15.63
CA ASN A 17 5.30 -6.01 16.89
C ASN A 17 6.50 -6.94 16.75
N ASP A 18 6.33 -8.06 16.06
CA ASP A 18 7.42 -9.03 15.89
C ASP A 18 8.38 -8.62 14.77
N VAL A 19 7.87 -8.10 13.66
CA VAL A 19 8.72 -7.60 12.56
C VAL A 19 9.62 -6.45 13.03
N ALA A 20 9.14 -5.55 13.88
CA ALA A 20 9.92 -4.44 14.40
C ALA A 20 11.14 -4.88 15.24
N LYS A 21 11.12 -6.11 15.78
CA LYS A 21 12.22 -6.68 16.59
C LYS A 21 13.27 -7.40 15.75
N LEU A 22 13.02 -7.63 14.46
CA LEU A 22 13.93 -8.36 13.59
C LEU A 22 15.20 -7.54 13.31
N ASP A 23 16.33 -8.23 13.19
CA ASP A 23 17.61 -7.69 12.75
C ASP A 23 17.77 -7.92 11.23
N PRO A 24 17.71 -6.85 10.40
CA PRO A 24 17.82 -6.97 8.95
C PRO A 24 19.14 -7.60 8.48
N GLU A 25 20.24 -7.33 9.17
CA GLU A 25 21.57 -7.86 8.86
C GLU A 25 21.64 -9.35 9.17
N ALA A 26 21.06 -9.79 10.29
CA ALA A 26 20.94 -11.21 10.62
C ALA A 26 20.06 -11.95 9.61
N LEU A 27 18.91 -11.38 9.23
CA LEU A 27 18.04 -11.94 8.19
C LEU A 27 18.77 -12.06 6.85
N ALA A 28 19.53 -11.05 6.45
CA ALA A 28 20.31 -11.08 5.22
C ALA A 28 21.36 -12.20 5.26
N LYS A 29 22.11 -12.35 6.35
CA LYS A 29 23.08 -13.44 6.49
C LYS A 29 22.41 -14.82 6.38
N MET A 30 21.25 -14.98 7.01
CA MET A 30 20.57 -16.28 7.10
C MET A 30 19.89 -16.69 5.78
N TYR A 31 19.24 -15.76 5.10
CA TYR A 31 18.35 -16.06 3.97
C TYR A 31 18.82 -15.46 2.64
N TRP A 32 19.77 -14.53 2.63
CA TRP A 32 20.27 -13.91 1.40
C TRP A 32 21.66 -14.44 1.03
N ASP A 33 22.58 -14.30 1.99
CA ASP A 33 24.00 -14.56 1.81
C ASP A 33 24.36 -16.03 2.01
N ASN A 34 23.44 -16.86 2.50
CA ASN A 34 23.67 -18.28 2.78
C ASN A 34 23.58 -19.14 1.49
N PRO A 35 24.70 -19.65 0.96
CA PRO A 35 24.69 -20.46 -0.27
C PRO A 35 24.08 -21.85 -0.06
N SER A 36 24.04 -22.35 1.19
CA SER A 36 23.60 -23.71 1.53
C SER A 36 22.07 -23.86 1.55
N LYS A 37 21.32 -22.76 1.47
CA LYS A 37 19.84 -22.76 1.55
C LYS A 37 19.18 -22.07 0.35
N PRO A 38 19.43 -22.51 -0.90
CA PRO A 38 18.97 -21.82 -2.10
C PRO A 38 17.43 -21.74 -2.21
N ARG A 39 16.70 -22.71 -1.65
CA ARG A 39 15.22 -22.74 -1.63
C ARG A 39 14.59 -21.82 -0.59
N GLU A 40 15.36 -21.35 0.38
CA GLU A 40 14.92 -20.40 1.41
C GLU A 40 15.38 -18.97 1.07
N ARG A 41 15.97 -18.78 -0.12
CA ARG A 41 16.38 -17.46 -0.56
C ARG A 41 15.19 -16.55 -0.76
N LEU A 42 15.32 -15.33 -0.24
CA LEU A 42 14.37 -14.25 -0.47
C LEU A 42 14.50 -13.65 -1.88
N ALA A 43 14.82 -14.48 -2.88
CA ALA A 43 15.06 -14.07 -4.26
C ALA A 43 13.90 -13.27 -4.90
N PRO A 44 12.61 -13.47 -4.53
CA PRO A 44 11.54 -12.59 -5.00
C PRO A 44 11.65 -11.14 -4.50
N LEU A 45 12.41 -10.86 -3.44
CA LEU A 45 12.79 -9.48 -3.11
C LEU A 45 13.90 -9.04 -4.05
N TYR A 46 13.61 -8.03 -4.86
CA TYR A 46 14.55 -7.49 -5.83
C TYR A 46 15.79 -6.82 -5.20
N LYS A 47 15.72 -6.36 -3.94
CA LYS A 47 16.79 -5.61 -3.27
C LYS A 47 16.93 -6.02 -1.80
N ARG A 48 18.18 -6.21 -1.34
CA ARG A 48 18.52 -6.49 0.07
C ARG A 48 18.01 -5.42 1.03
N SER A 49 18.07 -4.15 0.63
CA SER A 49 17.57 -3.01 1.44
C SER A 49 16.07 -3.08 1.76
N LYS A 50 15.30 -3.94 1.08
CA LYS A 50 13.91 -4.19 1.44
C LYS A 50 13.78 -4.82 2.83
N LEU A 51 14.75 -5.61 3.30
CA LEU A 51 14.70 -6.18 4.65
C LEU A 51 14.64 -5.08 5.71
N SER A 52 15.59 -4.14 5.65
CA SER A 52 15.61 -2.98 6.56
C SER A 52 14.39 -2.09 6.38
N SER A 53 13.87 -1.96 5.16
CA SER A 53 12.67 -1.17 4.89
C SER A 53 11.39 -1.83 5.44
N MET A 54 11.29 -3.16 5.45
CA MET A 54 10.16 -3.89 6.05
C MET A 54 10.17 -3.75 7.57
N VAL A 55 11.33 -3.92 8.20
CA VAL A 55 11.50 -3.69 9.64
C VAL A 55 11.22 -2.23 10.01
N GLY A 56 11.72 -1.28 9.21
CA GLY A 56 11.44 0.14 9.40
C GLY A 56 9.97 0.49 9.26
N CYS A 57 9.27 -0.11 8.29
CA CYS A 57 7.82 0.05 8.12
C CYS A 57 7.06 -0.38 9.37
N ALA A 58 7.37 -1.56 9.93
CA ALA A 58 6.75 -2.02 11.17
C ALA A 58 7.01 -1.07 12.34
N LYS A 59 8.24 -0.57 12.51
CA LYS A 59 8.58 0.42 13.54
C LYS A 59 7.77 1.71 13.41
N CYS A 60 7.67 2.27 12.20
CA CYS A 60 6.88 3.48 11.97
C CYS A 60 5.37 3.25 12.18
N LEU A 61 4.84 2.07 11.84
CA LEU A 61 3.45 1.72 12.14
C LEU A 61 3.18 1.68 13.65
N LEU A 62 4.09 1.12 14.44
CA LEU A 62 3.98 1.10 15.90
C LEU A 62 4.09 2.51 16.50
N GLU A 63 4.95 3.36 15.95
CA GLU A 63 5.05 4.78 16.36
C GLU A 63 3.74 5.54 16.10
N ILE A 64 3.16 5.38 14.91
CA ILE A 64 1.86 5.97 14.57
C ILE A 64 0.76 5.42 15.48
N ALA A 65 0.74 4.11 15.74
CA ALA A 65 -0.25 3.50 16.62
C ALA A 65 -0.12 4.01 18.06
N ALA A 66 1.09 4.20 18.56
CA ALA A 66 1.32 4.76 19.89
C ALA A 66 0.81 6.21 20.00
N GLN A 67 0.96 7.02 18.95
CA GLN A 67 0.56 8.43 18.95
C GLN A 67 -0.94 8.64 18.64
N TYR A 68 -1.50 7.87 17.71
CA TYR A 68 -2.84 8.10 17.15
C TYR A 68 -3.84 6.98 17.43
N GLY A 69 -3.40 5.87 18.03
CA GLY A 69 -4.17 4.64 18.28
C GLY A 69 -4.07 3.63 17.13
N SER A 70 -4.10 4.09 15.88
CA SER A 70 -3.87 3.26 14.69
C SER A 70 -3.49 4.10 13.47
N PHE A 71 -2.97 3.45 12.42
CA PHE A 71 -2.72 4.12 11.14
C PHE A 71 -4.00 4.67 10.50
N MET A 72 -5.12 3.95 10.59
CA MET A 72 -6.40 4.45 10.06
C MET A 72 -6.89 5.67 10.82
N GLN A 73 -6.80 5.69 12.15
CA GLN A 73 -7.14 6.88 12.94
C GLN A 73 -6.22 8.06 12.62
N PHE A 74 -4.95 7.82 12.30
CA PHE A 74 -4.07 8.87 11.78
C PHE A 74 -4.58 9.44 10.45
N ILE A 75 -4.96 8.60 9.48
CA ILE A 75 -5.49 9.03 8.17
C ILE A 75 -6.82 9.78 8.32
N GLU A 76 -7.76 9.27 9.12
CA GLU A 76 -9.07 9.88 9.36
C GLU A 76 -8.96 11.31 9.92
N ARG A 77 -7.97 11.55 10.79
CA ARG A 77 -7.70 12.88 11.35
C ARG A 77 -7.27 13.90 10.30
N GLN A 78 -6.72 13.47 9.17
CA GLN A 78 -6.31 14.35 8.08
C GLN A 78 -7.49 14.83 7.23
N LYS A 79 -8.69 14.25 7.44
CA LYS A 79 -9.93 14.66 6.79
C LYS A 79 -9.85 14.62 5.26
N PHE A 80 -9.16 13.62 4.73
CA PHE A 80 -9.18 13.30 3.30
C PHE A 80 -10.63 13.22 2.80
N PRO A 81 -10.95 13.83 1.65
CA PRO A 81 -12.27 13.69 1.07
C PRO A 81 -12.45 12.26 0.53
N ASN A 82 -13.60 11.65 0.80
CA ASN A 82 -13.93 10.34 0.24
C ASN A 82 -14.14 10.40 -1.29
N ARG A 83 -14.48 11.58 -1.82
CA ARG A 83 -14.69 11.82 -3.25
C ARG A 83 -14.07 13.14 -3.69
N ILE A 84 -13.46 13.14 -4.87
CA ILE A 84 -12.83 14.33 -5.45
C ILE A 84 -13.67 14.82 -6.64
N ASP A 85 -14.81 15.42 -6.31
CA ASP A 85 -15.85 15.87 -7.25
C ASP A 85 -15.97 17.40 -7.35
N SER A 86 -15.22 18.14 -6.56
CA SER A 86 -15.22 19.61 -6.53
C SER A 86 -13.82 20.18 -6.35
N ARG A 87 -13.63 21.45 -6.73
CA ARG A 87 -12.36 22.18 -6.51
C ARG A 87 -12.00 22.25 -5.03
N GLU A 88 -12.99 22.38 -4.16
CA GLU A 88 -12.77 22.41 -2.71
C GLU A 88 -12.29 21.05 -2.18
N ASN A 89 -12.89 19.95 -2.65
CA ASN A 89 -12.41 18.62 -2.30
C ASN A 89 -11.00 18.36 -2.87
N GLN A 90 -10.68 18.85 -4.07
CA GLN A 90 -9.32 18.78 -4.61
C GLN A 90 -8.32 19.53 -3.72
N ARG A 91 -8.64 20.76 -3.29
CA ARG A 91 -7.80 21.55 -2.38
C ARG A 91 -7.56 20.82 -1.06
N ARG A 92 -8.64 20.34 -0.43
CA ARG A 92 -8.57 19.58 0.83
C ARG A 92 -7.76 18.30 0.71
N PHE A 93 -7.87 17.59 -0.41
CA PHE A 93 -7.04 16.42 -0.68
C PHE A 93 -5.55 16.79 -0.67
N TRP A 94 -5.15 17.84 -1.39
CA TRP A 94 -3.75 18.25 -1.45
C TRP A 94 -3.21 18.72 -0.09
N GLU A 95 -3.99 19.46 0.69
CA GLU A 95 -3.59 19.87 2.05
C GLU A 95 -3.37 18.67 2.97
N ALA A 96 -4.31 17.72 2.98
CA ALA A 96 -4.18 16.49 3.74
C ALA A 96 -3.01 15.62 3.25
N PHE A 97 -2.80 15.57 1.93
CA PHE A 97 -1.74 14.80 1.30
C PHE A 97 -0.36 15.35 1.65
N ASP A 98 -0.16 16.66 1.56
CA ASP A 98 1.10 17.33 1.86
C ASP A 98 1.47 17.16 3.33
N TYR A 99 0.50 17.32 4.23
CA TYR A 99 0.72 17.04 5.65
C TYR A 99 1.08 15.58 5.89
N THR A 100 0.31 14.64 5.33
CA THR A 100 0.52 13.20 5.53
C THR A 100 1.88 12.77 5.00
N SER A 101 2.22 13.14 3.77
CA SER A 101 3.50 12.80 3.15
C SER A 101 4.68 13.42 3.90
N GLY A 102 4.55 14.67 4.36
CA GLY A 102 5.54 15.34 5.19
C GLY A 102 5.76 14.63 6.52
N TYR A 103 4.68 14.26 7.21
CA TYR A 103 4.75 13.51 8.47
C TYR A 103 5.41 12.14 8.27
N LEU A 104 4.97 11.36 7.27
CA LEU A 104 5.54 10.04 6.96
C LEU A 104 7.02 10.12 6.56
N ALA A 105 7.42 11.17 5.84
CA ALA A 105 8.82 11.43 5.52
C ALA A 105 9.63 11.76 6.78
N ASN A 106 9.09 12.58 7.68
CA ASN A 106 9.74 13.01 8.91
C ASN A 106 10.04 11.83 9.85
N ILE A 107 9.08 10.92 10.05
CA ILE A 107 9.30 9.71 10.87
C ILE A 107 10.09 8.62 10.12
N GLY A 108 10.50 8.88 8.87
CA GLY A 108 11.25 7.93 8.08
C GLY A 108 10.45 6.70 7.64
N PHE A 109 9.14 6.80 7.45
CA PHE A 109 8.30 5.69 6.99
C PHE A 109 8.77 5.19 5.60
N PRO A 110 9.20 3.93 5.43
CA PRO A 110 9.65 3.40 4.14
C PRO A 110 8.51 3.27 3.11
N PHE A 111 8.86 3.32 1.81
CA PHE A 111 7.95 3.12 0.65
C PHE A 111 6.89 4.21 0.40
N PHE A 112 6.22 4.73 1.41
CA PHE A 112 5.08 5.65 1.26
C PHE A 112 5.46 7.14 1.29
N ARG A 113 6.72 7.47 0.98
CA ARG A 113 7.21 8.87 0.94
C ARG A 113 6.98 9.55 -0.41
N ASN A 114 6.68 8.78 -1.45
CA ASN A 114 6.46 9.32 -2.79
C ASN A 114 4.97 9.35 -3.13
N PHE A 115 4.61 10.27 -4.04
CA PHE A 115 3.24 10.53 -4.45
C PHE A 115 2.49 9.24 -4.81
N THR A 116 3.06 8.46 -5.73
CA THR A 116 2.43 7.27 -6.29
C THR A 116 2.11 6.21 -5.23
N SER A 117 3.06 5.90 -4.35
CA SER A 117 2.89 4.83 -3.36
C SER A 117 1.89 5.23 -2.28
N LEU A 118 1.90 6.50 -1.84
CA LEU A 118 0.92 6.99 -0.88
C LEU A 118 -0.48 7.05 -1.51
N CYS A 119 -0.62 7.47 -2.77
CA CYS A 119 -1.90 7.41 -3.46
C CYS A 119 -2.43 5.97 -3.62
N HIS A 120 -1.56 5.00 -3.92
CA HIS A 120 -2.00 3.60 -3.97
C HIS A 120 -2.48 3.10 -2.61
N LEU A 121 -1.75 3.41 -1.54
CA LEU A 121 -2.19 3.10 -0.19
C LEU A 121 -3.56 3.72 0.13
N LEU A 122 -3.74 5.02 -0.14
CA LEU A 122 -5.00 5.71 0.10
C LEU A 122 -6.16 5.09 -0.69
N GLN A 123 -5.93 4.71 -1.95
CA GLN A 123 -6.92 4.01 -2.78
C GLN A 123 -7.29 2.64 -2.21
N ASP A 124 -6.30 1.86 -1.76
CA ASP A 124 -6.53 0.55 -1.13
C ASP A 124 -7.30 0.68 0.19
N LEU A 125 -7.18 1.83 0.87
CA LEU A 125 -7.93 2.19 2.07
C LEU A 125 -9.29 2.82 1.79
N GLY A 126 -9.67 3.01 0.51
CA GLY A 126 -10.99 3.49 0.09
C GLY A 126 -11.12 5.00 -0.13
N PHE A 127 -10.01 5.74 -0.19
CA PHE A 127 -10.00 7.18 -0.49
C PHE A 127 -9.75 7.44 -1.97
N ASP A 128 -10.48 8.39 -2.54
CA ASP A 128 -10.16 8.94 -3.87
C ASP A 128 -8.81 9.66 -3.83
N CYS A 129 -8.10 9.65 -4.97
CA CYS A 129 -6.84 10.37 -5.14
C CYS A 129 -6.89 11.29 -6.36
N ALA A 130 -6.44 12.53 -6.21
CA ALA A 130 -6.35 13.50 -7.30
C ALA A 130 -5.09 13.27 -8.16
N LYS A 131 -4.97 12.07 -8.76
CA LYS A 131 -3.84 11.73 -9.64
C LYS A 131 -3.88 12.62 -10.90
N PRO A 132 -2.88 13.51 -11.13
CA PRO A 132 -2.92 14.46 -12.25
C PRO A 132 -3.06 13.76 -13.62
N ASP A 133 -2.37 12.64 -13.80
CA ASP A 133 -2.46 11.76 -14.97
C ASP A 133 -3.88 11.23 -15.18
N SER A 134 -4.55 10.80 -14.12
CA SER A 134 -5.93 10.31 -14.19
C SER A 134 -6.92 11.43 -14.55
N ILE A 135 -6.66 12.66 -14.09
CA ILE A 135 -7.45 13.84 -14.47
C ILE A 135 -7.29 14.12 -15.96
N VAL A 136 -6.05 14.11 -16.47
CA VAL A 136 -5.75 14.29 -17.90
C VAL A 136 -6.43 13.22 -18.74
N MET A 137 -6.36 11.95 -18.32
CA MET A 137 -7.03 10.85 -19.01
C MET A 137 -8.56 11.01 -19.04
N GLY A 138 -9.16 11.44 -17.93
CA GLY A 138 -10.60 11.73 -17.88
C GLY A 138 -11.03 12.91 -18.76
N VAL A 139 -10.17 13.92 -18.93
CA VAL A 139 -10.42 15.01 -19.91
C VAL A 139 -10.31 14.48 -21.33
N ALA A 140 -9.26 13.71 -21.63
CA ALA A 140 -9.06 13.11 -22.95
C ALA A 140 -10.23 12.21 -23.36
N GLU A 141 -10.80 11.45 -22.41
CA GLU A 141 -11.99 10.61 -22.64
C GLU A 141 -13.21 11.47 -22.99
N ARG A 142 -13.48 12.54 -22.22
CA ARG A 142 -14.59 13.47 -22.50
C ARG A 142 -14.45 14.20 -23.84
N LEU A 143 -13.22 14.45 -24.28
CA LEU A 143 -12.93 15.05 -25.59
C LEU A 143 -12.97 14.04 -26.75
N GLY A 144 -13.20 12.75 -26.47
CA GLY A 144 -13.19 11.68 -27.48
C GLY A 144 -11.81 11.33 -28.02
N ILE A 145 -10.73 11.81 -27.37
CA ILE A 145 -9.34 11.50 -27.73
C ILE A 145 -8.99 10.06 -27.37
N VAL A 146 -9.51 9.58 -26.24
CA VAL A 146 -9.41 8.17 -25.82
C VAL A 146 -10.80 7.58 -25.70
N GLY A 147 -10.96 6.30 -26.09
CA GLY A 147 -12.24 5.60 -26.04
C GLY A 147 -12.74 5.42 -24.61
N ALA A 148 -14.06 5.47 -24.42
CA ALA A 148 -14.66 5.28 -23.11
C ALA A 148 -14.33 3.89 -22.56
N THR A 149 -13.78 3.82 -21.36
CA THR A 149 -13.53 2.52 -20.73
C THR A 149 -14.82 1.99 -20.13
N THR A 150 -15.30 0.83 -20.57
CA THR A 150 -16.32 0.08 -19.84
C THR A 150 -15.75 -0.30 -18.48
N LYS A 151 -16.04 0.49 -17.44
CA LYS A 151 -15.79 0.08 -16.06
C LYS A 151 -16.50 -1.25 -15.85
N LYS A 152 -15.77 -2.36 -15.76
CA LYS A 152 -16.31 -3.59 -15.19
C LYS A 152 -16.67 -3.25 -13.75
N ALA A 153 -17.96 -3.09 -13.49
CA ALA A 153 -18.47 -3.15 -12.13
C ALA A 153 -17.99 -4.48 -11.55
N SER A 154 -17.19 -4.42 -10.49
CA SER A 154 -17.04 -5.54 -9.56
C SER A 154 -18.37 -5.69 -8.81
N SER A 155 -19.40 -6.16 -9.52
CA SER A 155 -20.61 -6.66 -8.91
C SER A 155 -20.30 -8.06 -8.36
N GLY A 156 -20.32 -8.20 -7.05
CA GLY A 156 -20.38 -9.50 -6.40
C GLY A 156 -21.52 -10.32 -7.00
N LEU A 157 -21.21 -11.54 -7.42
CA LEU A 157 -22.20 -12.55 -7.75
C LEU A 157 -22.35 -13.43 -6.52
N SER A 158 -23.38 -13.12 -5.73
CA SER A 158 -24.08 -14.11 -4.93
C SER A 158 -25.28 -14.62 -5.74
N GLU A 159 -25.41 -15.94 -5.71
CA GLU A 159 -26.60 -16.77 -5.89
C GLU A 159 -27.19 -17.12 -7.26
N ASN A 160 -27.32 -18.46 -7.38
CA ASN A 160 -28.42 -19.25 -7.95
C ASN A 160 -28.49 -19.50 -9.46
N GLY A 161 -28.17 -20.74 -9.83
CA GLY A 161 -28.50 -21.32 -11.12
C GLY A 161 -28.18 -22.81 -11.20
N LYS A 162 -29.04 -23.66 -10.61
CA LYS A 162 -29.12 -25.10 -10.92
C LYS A 162 -29.07 -25.33 -12.44
N LYS A 163 -28.25 -26.26 -12.90
CA LYS A 163 -28.57 -27.12 -14.05
C LYS A 163 -27.75 -28.41 -13.99
N GLN A 164 -28.47 -29.49 -13.66
CA GLN A 164 -28.11 -30.86 -14.02
C GLN A 164 -27.96 -30.95 -15.54
N TYR A 165 -26.95 -31.67 -16.02
CA TYR A 165 -27.09 -32.47 -17.23
C TYR A 165 -26.48 -33.85 -16.99
N ARG A 166 -27.19 -34.83 -17.55
CA ARG A 166 -27.04 -36.28 -17.45
C ARG A 166 -25.70 -36.79 -17.95
#